data_AF-A0A974AD90-F1
#
_entry.id   AF-A0A974AD90-F1
#
_cell.length_a   1.000
_cell.length_b   1.000
_cell.length_c   1.000
_cell.angle_alpha   90.00
_cell.angle_beta   90.00
_cell.angle_gamma   90.00
#
_symmetry.space_group_name_H-M   'P 1'
#
loop_
_entity.id
_entity.type
_entity.pdbx_description
1 polymer ?
#
loop_
_entity_poly.entity_id
_entity_poly.type
_entity_poly.pdbx_seq_one_letter_code
_entity_poly.pdbx_strand_id
1 'polypeptide(L)'
;MSDLSKIKKFLDDDYRASYLDSHVKGSVAYQIQALREELGLNQTAFGALVGMPQSVISRLENAEGGSVNVNTLLKIAHGLKIGLAIKFCGFDSILAEDVTPVGLSVENIQSTIDRLALAKPLAPQSTVVVVTATKYPALESNRTWQTSSLPNQPSASIQRFPGSGTPSSGTFMLTQVTPA
;
A
#
# COMPACT_ATOMS: atom_id res chain seq x y z
N MET A 1 4.61 -20.73 -17.31
CA MET A 1 5.30 -20.22 -18.51
C MET A 1 4.24 -19.74 -19.49
N SER A 2 4.19 -18.44 -19.78
CA SER A 2 3.28 -17.92 -20.80
C SER A 2 3.72 -18.43 -22.17
N ASP A 3 2.79 -18.98 -22.93
CA ASP A 3 3.05 -19.56 -24.24
C ASP A 3 3.37 -18.44 -25.24
N LEU A 4 4.62 -18.43 -25.74
CA LEU A 4 5.12 -17.46 -26.72
C LEU A 4 4.19 -17.33 -27.94
N SER A 5 3.51 -18.41 -28.33
CA SER A 5 2.58 -18.39 -29.46
C SER A 5 1.34 -17.54 -29.18
N LYS A 6 0.87 -17.50 -27.92
CA LYS A 6 -0.27 -16.66 -27.52
C LYS A 6 0.10 -15.19 -27.52
N ILE A 7 1.28 -14.84 -26.99
CA ILE A 7 1.76 -13.46 -26.93
C ILE A 7 1.95 -12.87 -28.33
N LYS A 8 2.38 -13.65 -29.32
CA LYS A 8 2.54 -13.16 -30.71
C LYS A 8 1.26 -12.61 -31.32
N LYS A 9 0.09 -13.10 -30.92
CA LYS A 9 -1.21 -12.57 -31.41
C LYS A 9 -1.42 -11.11 -31.00
N PHE A 10 -0.87 -10.73 -29.85
CA PHE A 10 -0.92 -9.36 -29.35
C PHE A 10 0.02 -8.40 -30.08
N LEU A 11 0.73 -8.82 -31.15
CA LEU A 11 1.41 -7.87 -32.03
C LEU A 11 0.41 -7.10 -32.90
N ASP A 12 -0.71 -7.74 -33.27
CA ASP A 12 -1.82 -7.11 -33.96
C ASP A 12 -2.53 -6.11 -33.04
N ASP A 13 -2.72 -4.86 -33.51
CA ASP A 13 -3.22 -3.76 -32.67
C ASP A 13 -4.71 -3.92 -32.35
N ASP A 14 -5.53 -4.27 -33.33
CA ASP A 14 -6.97 -4.44 -33.16
C ASP A 14 -7.29 -5.60 -32.22
N TYR A 15 -6.60 -6.74 -32.39
CA TYR A 15 -6.72 -7.88 -31.50
C TYR A 15 -6.26 -7.54 -30.08
N ARG A 16 -5.12 -6.85 -29.94
CA ARG A 16 -4.57 -6.45 -28.64
C ARG A 16 -5.51 -5.50 -27.90
N ALA A 17 -6.04 -4.48 -28.60
CA ALA A 17 -6.92 -3.47 -28.03
C ALA A 17 -8.26 -4.08 -27.58
N SER A 18 -8.89 -4.87 -28.46
CA SER A 18 -10.16 -5.54 -28.14
C SER A 18 -10.02 -6.53 -26.99
N TYR A 19 -8.96 -7.35 -26.97
CA TYR A 19 -8.70 -8.27 -25.86
C TYR A 19 -8.51 -7.52 -24.54
N LEU A 20 -7.70 -6.45 -24.53
CA LEU A 20 -7.44 -5.68 -23.33
C LEU A 20 -8.73 -5.08 -22.77
N ASP A 21 -9.55 -4.47 -23.62
CA ASP A 21 -10.82 -3.86 -23.23
C ASP A 21 -11.78 -4.90 -22.63
N SER A 22 -11.99 -6.01 -23.33
CA SER A 22 -12.84 -7.11 -22.84
C SER A 22 -12.31 -7.75 -21.56
N HIS A 23 -11.00 -7.98 -21.45
CA HIS A 23 -10.39 -8.59 -20.26
C HIS A 23 -10.50 -7.69 -19.03
N VAL A 24 -10.21 -6.40 -19.16
CA VAL A 24 -10.30 -5.45 -18.02
C VAL A 24 -11.76 -5.29 -17.58
N LYS A 25 -12.71 -5.15 -18.51
CA LYS A 25 -14.13 -5.05 -18.17
C LYS A 25 -14.65 -6.34 -17.53
N GLY A 26 -14.29 -7.48 -18.10
CA GLY A 26 -14.69 -8.80 -17.61
C GLY A 26 -14.14 -9.10 -16.23
N SER A 27 -12.84 -8.91 -16.00
CA SER A 27 -12.20 -9.15 -14.71
C SER A 27 -12.81 -8.31 -13.59
N VAL A 28 -13.07 -7.02 -13.83
CA VAL A 28 -13.75 -6.15 -12.85
C VAL A 28 -15.17 -6.63 -12.55
N ALA A 29 -15.95 -6.98 -13.58
CA ALA A 29 -17.31 -7.47 -13.40
C ALA A 29 -17.35 -8.78 -12.60
N TYR A 30 -16.48 -9.74 -12.95
CA TYR A 30 -16.35 -11.01 -12.25
C TYR A 30 -15.85 -10.84 -10.81
N GLN A 31 -14.95 -9.89 -10.56
CA GLN A 31 -14.49 -9.61 -9.20
C GLN A 31 -15.61 -9.05 -8.32
N ILE A 32 -16.42 -8.12 -8.84
CA ILE A 32 -17.57 -7.57 -8.10
C ILE A 32 -18.57 -8.70 -7.79
N GLN A 33 -18.85 -9.56 -8.77
CA GLN A 33 -19.72 -10.72 -8.60
C GLN A 33 -19.16 -11.69 -7.54
N ALA A 34 -17.87 -12.03 -7.60
CA ALA A 34 -17.23 -12.93 -6.66
C ALA A 34 -17.29 -12.40 -5.22
N LEU A 35 -16.99 -11.11 -5.02
CA LEU A 35 -17.12 -10.45 -3.71
C LEU A 35 -18.56 -10.49 -3.18
N ARG A 36 -19.55 -10.29 -4.05
CA ARG A 36 -20.97 -10.38 -3.66
C ARG A 36 -21.33 -11.81 -3.24
N GLU A 37 -20.93 -12.80 -4.02
CA GLU A 37 -21.24 -14.21 -3.78
C GLU A 37 -20.54 -14.76 -2.53
N GLU A 38 -19.31 -14.33 -2.26
CA GLU A 38 -18.58 -14.65 -1.03
C GLU A 38 -19.33 -14.20 0.23
N LEU A 39 -20.00 -13.04 0.16
CA LEU A 39 -20.84 -12.52 1.23
C LEU A 39 -22.23 -13.18 1.29
N GLY A 40 -22.57 -14.05 0.35
CA GLY A 40 -23.90 -14.69 0.24
C GLY A 40 -25.02 -13.70 -0.06
N LEU A 41 -24.72 -12.55 -0.66
CA LEU A 41 -25.69 -11.48 -0.89
C LEU A 41 -26.29 -11.54 -2.30
N ASN A 42 -27.58 -11.19 -2.40
CA ASN A 42 -28.17 -10.85 -3.69
C ASN A 42 -27.78 -9.41 -4.09
N GLN A 43 -28.01 -9.05 -5.36
CA GLN A 43 -27.60 -7.73 -5.88
C GLN A 43 -28.25 -6.55 -5.15
N THR A 44 -29.48 -6.70 -4.65
CA THR A 44 -30.17 -5.65 -3.88
C THR A 44 -29.51 -5.43 -2.53
N ALA A 45 -29.22 -6.51 -1.80
CA ALA A 45 -28.56 -6.45 -0.50
C ALA A 45 -27.12 -5.95 -0.62
N PHE A 46 -26.39 -6.38 -1.65
CA PHE A 46 -25.06 -5.88 -1.95
C PHE A 46 -25.10 -4.39 -2.30
N GLY A 47 -26.05 -3.96 -3.13
CA GLY A 47 -26.26 -2.55 -3.42
C GLY A 47 -26.52 -1.73 -2.16
N ALA A 48 -27.37 -2.21 -1.26
CA ALA A 48 -27.62 -1.55 0.02
C ALA A 48 -26.34 -1.43 0.89
N LEU A 49 -25.51 -2.47 0.91
CA LEU A 49 -24.23 -2.50 1.64
C LEU A 49 -23.24 -1.43 1.13
N VAL A 50 -23.12 -1.28 -0.19
CA VAL A 50 -22.18 -0.32 -0.82
C VAL A 50 -22.81 1.04 -1.14
N GLY A 51 -24.09 1.25 -0.79
CA GLY A 51 -24.81 2.51 -1.04
C GLY A 51 -25.15 2.77 -2.50
N MET A 52 -25.49 1.73 -3.26
CA MET A 52 -25.81 1.80 -4.70
C MET A 52 -27.15 1.11 -5.01
N PRO A 53 -27.89 1.55 -6.04
CA PRO A 53 -29.10 0.86 -6.48
C PRO A 53 -28.76 -0.53 -7.05
N GLN A 54 -29.68 -1.50 -6.90
CA GLN A 54 -29.53 -2.84 -7.50
C GLN A 54 -29.29 -2.78 -9.01
N SER A 55 -29.95 -1.86 -9.73
CA SER A 55 -29.76 -1.69 -11.18
C SER A 55 -28.35 -1.27 -11.56
N VAL A 56 -27.64 -0.56 -10.68
CA VAL A 56 -26.23 -0.22 -10.87
C VAL A 56 -25.36 -1.45 -10.64
N ILE A 57 -25.62 -2.22 -9.57
CA ILE A 57 -24.89 -3.48 -9.32
C ILE A 57 -25.03 -4.45 -10.49
N SER A 58 -26.25 -4.65 -11.00
CA SER A 58 -26.49 -5.50 -12.16
C SER A 58 -25.73 -5.05 -13.42
N ARG A 59 -25.52 -3.74 -13.62
CA ARG A 59 -24.71 -3.21 -14.72
C ARG A 59 -23.22 -3.41 -14.49
N LEU A 60 -22.76 -3.27 -13.24
CA LEU A 60 -21.35 -3.46 -12.88
C LEU A 60 -20.91 -4.92 -12.99
N GLU A 61 -21.83 -5.86 -12.73
CA GLU A 61 -21.60 -7.30 -12.92
C GLU A 61 -21.72 -7.75 -14.39
N ASN A 62 -22.07 -6.85 -15.31
CA ASN A 62 -22.17 -7.16 -16.74
C ASN A 62 -20.96 -6.62 -17.51
N ALA A 63 -20.10 -7.53 -17.97
CA ALA A 63 -18.88 -7.22 -18.73
C ALA A 63 -19.12 -6.44 -20.03
N GLU A 64 -20.27 -6.65 -20.67
CA GLU A 64 -20.62 -6.01 -21.95
C GLU A 64 -21.36 -4.67 -21.77
N GLY A 65 -21.97 -4.47 -20.60
CA GLY A 65 -23.05 -3.49 -20.41
C GLY A 65 -22.68 -2.21 -19.65
N GLY A 66 -21.47 -2.11 -19.10
CA GLY A 66 -21.13 -1.03 -18.15
C GLY A 66 -19.73 -0.45 -18.32
N SER A 67 -19.64 0.88 -18.42
CA SER A 67 -18.41 1.59 -18.11
C SER A 67 -18.29 1.75 -16.59
N VAL A 68 -17.25 1.16 -16.01
CA VAL A 68 -16.93 1.33 -14.60
C VAL A 68 -15.93 2.47 -14.44
N ASN A 69 -16.27 3.47 -13.64
CA ASN A 69 -15.33 4.53 -13.27
C ASN A 69 -14.59 4.14 -11.97
N VAL A 70 -13.34 4.57 -11.83
CA VAL A 70 -12.54 4.46 -10.60
C VAL A 70 -13.32 4.94 -9.36
N ASN A 71 -14.10 6.02 -9.47
CA ASN A 71 -14.94 6.50 -8.36
C ASN A 71 -15.95 5.46 -7.88
N THR A 72 -16.50 4.65 -8.80
CA THR A 72 -17.42 3.55 -8.46
C THR A 72 -16.67 2.42 -7.78
N LEU A 73 -15.50 2.04 -8.29
CA LEU A 73 -14.66 1.02 -7.64
C LEU A 73 -14.26 1.43 -6.23
N LEU A 74 -13.91 2.70 -6.02
CA LEU A 74 -13.61 3.24 -4.70
C LEU A 74 -14.81 3.14 -3.75
N LYS A 75 -16.03 3.46 -4.20
CA LYS A 75 -17.25 3.30 -3.38
C LYS A 75 -17.45 1.86 -2.90
N ILE A 76 -17.27 0.89 -3.79
CA ILE A 76 -17.34 -0.53 -3.45
C ILE A 76 -16.25 -0.88 -2.42
N ALA A 77 -15.00 -0.48 -2.69
CA ALA A 77 -13.88 -0.75 -1.79
C ALA A 77 -14.11 -0.17 -0.38
N HIS A 78 -14.63 1.06 -0.29
CA HIS A 78 -14.99 1.69 0.98
C HIS A 78 -16.13 0.96 1.68
N GLY A 79 -17.20 0.59 0.97
CA GLY A 79 -18.33 -0.15 1.54
C GLY A 79 -17.94 -1.51 2.10
N LEU A 80 -17.00 -2.20 1.43
CA LEU A 80 -16.49 -3.51 1.83
C LEU A 80 -15.29 -3.46 2.79
N LYS A 81 -14.71 -2.28 3.02
CA LYS A 81 -13.48 -2.09 3.81
C LYS A 81 -12.30 -2.93 3.28
N ILE A 82 -12.15 -2.95 1.95
CA ILE A 82 -11.07 -3.60 1.22
C ILE A 82 -10.18 -2.56 0.52
N GLY A 83 -9.00 -2.97 0.09
CA GLY A 83 -8.11 -2.13 -0.72
C GLY A 83 -8.43 -2.19 -2.21
N LEU A 84 -8.17 -1.12 -2.94
CA LEU A 84 -8.19 -1.06 -4.40
C LEU A 84 -6.79 -0.70 -4.92
N ALA A 85 -6.25 -1.50 -5.84
CA ALA A 85 -4.95 -1.24 -6.47
C ALA A 85 -5.11 -1.19 -8.00
N ILE A 86 -4.70 -0.08 -8.63
CA ILE A 86 -4.74 0.11 -10.08
C ILE A 86 -3.30 0.32 -10.57
N LYS A 87 -2.85 -0.52 -11.50
CA LYS A 87 -1.49 -0.49 -12.06
C LYS A 87 -1.49 -0.94 -13.52
N PHE A 88 -0.61 -0.36 -14.33
CA PHE A 88 -0.31 -0.90 -15.66
C PHE A 88 0.63 -2.10 -15.54
N CYS A 89 0.50 -3.07 -16.45
CA CYS A 89 1.33 -4.28 -16.47
C CYS A 89 1.56 -4.78 -17.91
N GLY A 90 2.45 -5.77 -18.07
CA GLY A 90 2.68 -6.46 -19.33
C GLY A 90 1.58 -7.47 -19.66
N PHE A 91 1.42 -7.81 -20.94
CA PHE A 91 0.40 -8.77 -21.39
C PHE A 91 0.62 -10.19 -20.84
N ASP A 92 1.86 -10.56 -20.51
CA ASP A 92 2.18 -11.80 -19.83
C ASP A 92 1.50 -11.89 -18.45
N SER A 93 1.40 -10.77 -17.74
CA SER A 93 0.73 -10.69 -16.44
C SER A 93 -0.78 -10.80 -16.59
N ILE A 94 -1.37 -10.16 -17.61
CA ILE A 94 -2.80 -10.24 -17.93
C ILE A 94 -3.20 -11.69 -18.25
N LEU A 95 -2.39 -12.39 -19.06
CA LEU A 95 -2.65 -13.79 -19.43
C LEU A 95 -2.48 -14.79 -18.28
N ALA A 96 -1.72 -14.42 -17.26
CA ALA A 96 -1.49 -15.24 -16.07
C ALA A 96 -2.47 -14.95 -14.93
N GLU A 97 -3.33 -13.94 -15.11
CA GLU A 97 -4.29 -13.52 -14.09
C GLU A 97 -5.32 -14.62 -13.81
N ASP A 98 -5.49 -14.95 -12.54
CA ASP A 98 -6.51 -15.90 -12.08
C ASP A 98 -7.84 -15.16 -11.87
N VAL A 99 -8.72 -15.28 -12.86
CA VAL A 99 -10.07 -14.69 -12.83
C VAL A 99 -11.11 -15.65 -12.23
N THR A 100 -10.69 -16.72 -11.55
CA THR A 100 -11.64 -17.57 -10.82
C THR A 100 -12.18 -16.85 -9.58
N PRO A 101 -13.40 -17.20 -9.10
CA PRO A 101 -13.96 -16.57 -7.90
C PRO A 101 -13.05 -16.66 -6.68
N VAL A 102 -12.29 -17.75 -6.56
CA VAL A 102 -11.32 -17.95 -5.47
C VAL A 102 -10.11 -17.02 -5.62
N GLY A 103 -9.57 -16.89 -6.84
CA GLY A 103 -8.46 -15.97 -7.13
C GLY A 103 -8.83 -14.49 -6.97
N LEU A 104 -10.12 -14.16 -7.09
CA LEU A 104 -10.65 -12.80 -6.99
C LEU A 104 -11.16 -12.41 -5.60
N SER A 105 -11.21 -13.35 -4.64
CA SER A 105 -11.63 -13.11 -3.25
C SER A 105 -10.63 -12.20 -2.53
N VAL A 106 -11.16 -11.32 -1.67
CA VAL A 106 -10.35 -10.34 -0.93
C VAL A 106 -10.80 -10.25 0.51
N GLU A 107 -9.86 -10.47 1.43
CA GLU A 107 -10.12 -10.26 2.86
C GLU A 107 -10.33 -8.77 3.18
N ASN A 108 -11.30 -8.49 4.05
CA ASN A 108 -11.48 -7.15 4.60
C ASN A 108 -10.37 -6.78 5.60
N ILE A 109 -10.32 -5.49 5.96
CA ILE A 109 -9.31 -4.95 6.87
C ILE A 109 -9.32 -5.62 8.26
N GLN A 110 -10.48 -6.01 8.79
CA GLN A 110 -10.56 -6.63 10.11
C GLN A 110 -9.97 -8.04 10.09
N SER A 111 -10.35 -8.86 9.10
CA SER A 111 -9.76 -10.19 8.90
C SER A 111 -8.25 -10.09 8.70
N THR A 112 -7.78 -9.07 7.98
CA THR A 112 -6.34 -8.80 7.83
C THR A 112 -5.67 -8.50 9.16
N ILE A 113 -6.28 -7.66 10.01
CA ILE A 113 -5.78 -7.35 11.35
C ILE A 113 -5.72 -8.63 12.20
N ASP A 114 -6.79 -9.42 12.23
CA ASP A 114 -6.88 -10.63 13.04
C ASP A 114 -5.82 -11.66 12.63
N ARG A 115 -5.66 -11.87 11.31
CA ARG A 115 -4.63 -12.75 10.74
C ARG A 115 -3.22 -12.29 11.12
N LEU A 116 -2.93 -10.99 11.01
CA LEU A 116 -1.62 -10.44 11.37
C LEU A 116 -1.37 -10.46 12.88
N ALA A 117 -2.40 -10.26 13.69
CA ALA A 117 -2.32 -10.35 15.14
C ALA A 117 -2.00 -11.79 15.60
N LEU A 118 -2.60 -12.79 14.95
CA LEU A 118 -2.32 -14.21 15.18
C LEU A 118 -0.93 -14.62 14.68
N ALA A 119 -0.45 -14.00 13.60
CA ALA A 119 0.87 -14.25 13.03
C ALA A 119 2.03 -13.60 13.80
N LYS A 120 1.74 -12.79 14.84
CA LYS A 120 2.76 -12.27 15.73
C LYS A 120 3.49 -13.47 16.37
N PRO A 121 4.81 -13.62 16.16
CA PRO A 121 5.52 -14.78 16.69
C PRO A 121 5.37 -14.79 18.21
N LEU A 122 5.10 -15.97 18.76
CA LEU A 122 5.44 -16.31 20.13
C LEU A 122 6.84 -15.71 20.35
N ALA A 123 6.96 -14.66 21.16
CA ALA A 123 8.25 -14.04 21.40
C ALA A 123 9.22 -15.16 21.79
N PRO A 124 10.44 -15.24 21.22
CA PRO A 124 11.42 -16.16 21.75
C PRO A 124 11.55 -15.81 23.22
N GLN A 125 11.15 -16.74 24.10
CA GLN A 125 11.42 -16.66 25.53
C GLN A 125 12.91 -16.35 25.63
N SER A 126 13.22 -15.14 26.07
CA SER A 126 14.58 -14.63 26.16
C SER A 126 15.42 -15.66 26.91
N THR A 127 16.16 -16.50 26.16
CA THR A 127 17.20 -17.30 26.78
C THR A 127 18.27 -16.30 27.10
N VAL A 128 18.27 -15.85 28.35
CA VAL A 128 19.37 -15.06 28.90
C VAL A 128 20.60 -15.95 28.81
N VAL A 129 21.37 -15.80 27.73
CA VAL A 129 22.71 -16.36 27.66
C VAL A 129 23.56 -15.46 28.55
N VAL A 130 23.77 -15.91 29.78
CA VAL A 130 24.77 -15.31 30.67
C VAL A 130 26.13 -15.57 30.03
N VAL A 131 26.62 -14.61 29.24
CA VAL A 131 27.99 -14.62 28.76
C VAL A 131 28.87 -14.20 29.93
N THR A 132 29.51 -15.16 30.59
CA THR A 132 30.59 -14.89 31.53
C THR A 132 31.75 -14.27 30.76
N ALA A 133 32.05 -13.01 31.06
CA ALA A 133 33.15 -12.28 30.45
C ALA A 133 34.47 -13.00 30.74
N THR A 134 35.06 -13.62 29.72
CA THR A 134 36.45 -14.05 29.78
C THR A 134 37.34 -12.83 29.51
N LYS A 135 38.14 -12.53 30.53
CA LYS A 135 39.17 -11.50 30.60
C LYS A 135 40.10 -11.55 29.39
N TYR A 136 40.08 -10.54 28.53
CA TYR A 136 41.09 -10.37 27.49
C TYR A 136 42.45 -10.03 28.12
N PRO A 137 43.56 -10.64 27.68
CA PRO A 137 44.90 -10.22 28.09
C PRO A 137 45.25 -8.90 27.39
N ALA A 138 45.85 -7.97 28.16
CA ALA A 138 46.32 -6.69 27.66
C ALA A 138 47.39 -6.90 26.58
N LEU A 139 47.15 -6.40 25.37
CA LEU A 139 48.20 -6.22 24.38
C LEU A 139 48.94 -4.92 24.69
N GLU A 140 50.21 -5.08 25.03
CA GLU A 140 51.15 -4.02 25.34
C GLU A 140 51.33 -3.05 24.16
N SER A 141 51.36 -1.79 24.52
CA SER A 141 51.56 -0.61 23.67
C SER A 141 52.95 -0.59 23.05
N ASN A 142 53.05 -0.58 21.72
CA ASN A 142 54.26 -0.15 21.01
C ASN A 142 53.92 0.61 19.73
N ARG A 143 53.40 1.84 19.87
CA ARG A 143 53.53 2.88 18.84
C ARG A 143 53.76 4.23 19.49
N THR A 144 55.00 4.66 19.39
CA THR A 144 55.53 6.00 19.69
C THR A 144 54.75 7.10 18.98
N TRP A 145 54.33 8.09 19.76
CA TRP A 145 53.67 9.31 19.31
C TRP A 145 54.67 10.23 18.58
N GLN A 146 54.48 10.44 17.28
CA GLN A 146 55.02 11.62 16.61
C GLN A 146 53.95 12.72 16.67
N THR A 147 54.15 13.67 17.57
CA THR A 147 53.35 14.88 17.68
C THR A 147 53.77 15.88 16.61
N SER A 148 53.08 15.88 15.48
CA SER A 148 53.07 17.03 14.56
C SER A 148 51.91 17.93 14.98
N SER A 149 52.21 19.05 15.62
CA SER A 149 51.27 20.09 16.04
C SER A 149 50.41 20.57 14.86
N LEU A 150 49.08 20.42 14.99
CA LEU A 150 48.11 21.10 14.13
C LEU A 150 48.03 22.59 14.52
N PRO A 151 48.05 23.53 13.57
CA PRO A 151 47.90 24.95 13.87
C PRO A 151 46.48 25.26 14.38
N ASN A 152 46.43 26.09 15.40
CA ASN A 152 45.26 26.65 16.06
C ASN A 152 44.24 27.21 15.03
N GLN A 153 43.07 26.59 14.91
CA GLN A 153 41.95 27.11 14.11
C GLN A 153 40.85 27.58 15.08
N PRO A 154 40.45 28.87 15.06
CA PRO A 154 39.36 29.36 15.88
C PRO A 154 38.01 28.82 15.40
N SER A 155 37.11 28.55 16.35
CA SER A 155 35.76 28.02 16.16
C SER A 155 34.97 28.78 15.10
N ALA A 156 34.72 28.15 13.95
CA ALA A 156 33.84 28.69 12.93
C ALA A 156 32.37 28.56 13.37
N SER A 157 31.75 29.71 13.61
CA SER A 157 30.32 29.91 13.85
C SER A 157 29.45 29.37 12.71
N ILE A 158 28.42 28.59 13.08
CA ILE A 158 27.36 28.09 12.19
C ILE A 158 26.72 29.29 11.45
N GLN A 159 26.91 29.36 10.13
CA GLN A 159 26.22 30.33 9.27
C GLN A 159 24.74 29.94 9.11
N ARG A 160 23.83 30.85 9.49
CA ARG A 160 22.41 30.82 9.13
C ARG A 160 22.24 31.45 7.74
N PHE A 161 21.53 30.77 6.84
CA PHE A 161 21.15 31.31 5.53
C PHE A 161 20.12 32.46 5.67
N PRO A 162 20.27 33.57 4.93
CA PRO A 162 19.32 34.68 4.92
C PRO A 162 18.32 34.57 3.74
N GLY A 163 17.04 34.84 4.01
CA GLY A 163 15.99 34.98 3.00
C GLY A 163 14.70 35.56 3.59
N SER A 164 14.54 36.88 3.41
CA SER A 164 13.34 37.75 3.44
C SER A 164 12.01 37.15 3.97
N GLY A 165 11.40 37.62 5.07
CA GLY A 165 10.90 38.99 5.30
C GLY A 165 9.64 39.24 4.47
N THR A 166 8.42 38.92 4.96
CA THR A 166 7.55 39.86 5.69
C THR A 166 6.61 39.14 6.69
N PRO A 167 6.49 39.59 7.96
CA PRO A 167 5.38 39.22 8.83
C PRO A 167 4.23 40.24 8.70
N SER A 168 3.03 39.78 8.36
CA SER A 168 1.81 40.57 8.54
C SER A 168 1.47 40.66 10.02
N SER A 169 1.22 41.87 10.49
CA SER A 169 0.80 42.17 11.85
C SER A 169 -0.52 41.46 12.19
N GLY A 170 -0.46 40.48 13.10
CA GLY A 170 -1.61 39.90 13.77
C GLY A 170 -1.39 39.97 15.27
N THR A 171 -1.85 41.06 15.89
CA THR A 171 -1.88 41.24 17.35
C THR A 171 -2.85 40.23 17.96
N PHE A 172 -2.34 39.14 18.51
CA PHE A 172 -3.10 38.28 19.43
C PHE A 172 -2.67 38.60 20.86
N MET A 173 -3.54 39.31 21.58
CA MET A 173 -3.44 39.53 23.02
C MET A 173 -3.74 38.22 23.75
N LEU A 174 -2.76 37.72 24.51
CA LEU A 174 -2.95 36.64 25.48
C LEU A 174 -3.51 37.26 26.77
N THR A 175 -4.79 37.05 27.05
CA THR A 175 -5.38 37.34 28.35
C THR A 175 -5.00 36.22 29.32
N GLN A 176 -4.16 36.55 30.30
CA GLN A 176 -3.81 35.67 31.42
C GLN A 176 -5.04 35.51 32.33
N VAL A 177 -5.44 34.26 32.58
CA VAL A 177 -6.40 33.90 33.63
C VAL A 177 -5.60 33.78 34.93
N THR A 178 -6.00 34.53 35.97
CA THR A 178 -5.47 34.38 37.33
C THR A 178 -6.63 34.03 38.25
N PRO A 179 -6.49 33.08 39.20
CA PRO A 179 -7.62 32.56 39.96
C PRO A 179 -7.82 33.31 41.29
N ALA A 180 -9.08 33.42 41.70
CA ALA A 180 -9.56 33.45 43.08
C ALA A 180 -11.03 33.03 43.09
#